data_AF-A3DBC0-F1
#
_entry.id   AF-A3DBC0-F1
#
_cell.length_a   1.000
_cell.length_b   1.000
_cell.length_c   1.000
_cell.angle_alpha   90.00
_cell.angle_beta   90.00
_cell.angle_gamma   90.00
#
_symmetry.space_group_name_H-M   'P 1'
#
loop_
_entity.id
_entity.type
_entity.pdbx_description
1 polymer ?
#
loop_
_entity_poly.entity_id
_entity_poly.type
_entity_poly.pdbx_seq_one_letter_code
_entity_poly.pdbx_strand_id
1 'polypeptide(L)'
;MDFDFAQFSTIKKKTLGGMKIVSFLKKHVPALVLILILLIGATALFFYINEKEKQDYIEIFHRNKSIFEEISTELMPLEYGTTVSKEAGKIVVKQNGNITEIFQYPIDEETKTNIRRAINDFGVKSINKTDECLKFIYSSKRDFHALVYTADKSKLTGFTDVEHLEGNWYYCYILYE
;
A
#
# COMPACT_ATOMS: atom_id res chain seq x y z
N MET A 1 -3.41 -78.10 -45.35
CA MET A 1 -4.44 -77.15 -44.86
C MET A 1 -3.83 -76.33 -43.73
N ASP A 2 -3.07 -75.33 -44.16
CA ASP A 2 -3.11 -73.93 -43.75
C ASP A 2 -3.36 -73.61 -42.27
N PHE A 3 -2.24 -73.25 -41.65
CA PHE A 3 -2.10 -72.39 -40.49
C PHE A 3 -2.79 -71.03 -40.74
N ASP A 4 -3.73 -70.65 -39.88
CA ASP A 4 -4.19 -69.25 -39.79
C ASP A 4 -3.68 -68.62 -38.48
N PHE A 5 -2.37 -68.33 -38.49
CA PHE A 5 -1.62 -67.69 -37.41
C PHE A 5 -1.63 -66.16 -37.63
N ALA A 6 -2.81 -65.54 -37.76
CA ALA A 6 -2.89 -64.14 -38.21
C ALA A 6 -3.94 -63.26 -37.54
N GLN A 7 -4.43 -63.60 -36.33
CA GLN A 7 -5.29 -62.67 -35.57
C GLN A 7 -4.82 -62.28 -34.17
N PHE A 8 -3.65 -62.75 -33.73
CA PHE A 8 -2.99 -62.21 -32.52
C PHE A 8 -1.87 -61.21 -32.83
N SER A 9 -1.87 -60.63 -34.03
CA SER A 9 -0.99 -59.50 -34.31
C SER A 9 -1.64 -58.22 -33.83
N THR A 10 -1.00 -57.61 -32.83
CA THR A 10 -1.10 -56.19 -32.51
C THR A 10 -2.46 -55.70 -31.99
N ILE A 11 -2.74 -56.01 -30.73
CA ILE A 11 -3.18 -54.93 -29.82
C ILE A 11 -1.96 -54.00 -29.65
N LYS A 12 -1.71 -53.18 -30.68
CA LYS A 12 -0.84 -52.02 -30.58
C LYS A 12 -1.49 -51.15 -29.51
N LYS A 13 -0.93 -51.18 -28.30
CA LYS A 13 -1.09 -50.11 -27.30
C LYS A 13 -1.03 -48.81 -28.07
N LYS A 14 -2.16 -48.13 -28.20
CA LYS A 14 -2.29 -46.87 -28.94
C LYS A 14 -1.67 -45.76 -28.07
N THR A 15 -0.36 -45.84 -27.83
CA THR A 15 0.44 -44.76 -27.25
C THR A 15 0.72 -43.73 -28.35
N LEU A 16 -0.32 -43.11 -28.90
CA LEU A 16 -0.20 -42.08 -29.94
C LEU A 16 -0.58 -40.67 -29.47
N GLY A 17 -0.92 -40.49 -28.19
CA GLY A 17 -1.13 -39.17 -27.57
C GLY A 17 -0.01 -38.75 -26.62
N GLY A 18 0.59 -39.69 -25.88
CA GLY A 18 1.55 -39.37 -24.81
C GLY A 18 2.90 -38.84 -25.29
N MET A 19 3.44 -39.36 -26.41
CA MET A 19 4.82 -39.05 -26.81
C MET A 19 5.01 -37.60 -27.31
N LYS A 20 4.00 -37.03 -27.99
CA LYS A 20 4.01 -35.63 -28.43
C LYS A 20 3.76 -34.64 -27.29
N ILE A 21 2.87 -34.98 -26.36
CA ILE A 21 2.59 -34.17 -25.17
C ILE A 21 3.80 -34.18 -24.24
N VAL A 22 4.46 -35.33 -24.05
CA VAL A 22 5.67 -35.45 -23.23
C VAL A 22 6.86 -34.71 -23.86
N SER A 23 7.02 -34.72 -25.20
CA SER A 23 8.09 -33.93 -25.83
C SER A 23 7.81 -32.43 -25.79
N PHE A 24 6.55 -32.02 -25.92
CA PHE A 24 6.12 -30.63 -25.76
C PHE A 24 6.33 -30.14 -24.32
N LEU A 25 5.86 -30.91 -23.33
CA LEU A 25 6.08 -30.63 -21.91
C LEU A 25 7.57 -30.56 -21.58
N LYS A 26 8.40 -31.52 -22.00
CA LYS A 26 9.86 -31.47 -21.78
C LYS A 26 10.51 -30.20 -22.34
N LYS A 27 10.00 -29.68 -23.46
CA LYS A 27 10.51 -28.45 -24.09
C LYS A 27 10.05 -27.18 -23.37
N HIS A 28 8.82 -27.15 -22.84
CA HIS A 28 8.21 -25.95 -22.26
C HIS A 28 8.24 -25.91 -20.72
N VAL A 29 8.39 -27.05 -20.03
CA VAL A 29 8.50 -27.13 -18.56
C VAL A 29 9.66 -26.29 -18.02
N PRO A 30 10.88 -26.29 -18.61
CA PRO A 30 11.94 -25.41 -18.12
C PRO A 30 11.57 -23.92 -18.21
N ALA A 31 10.90 -23.52 -19.29
CA ALA A 31 10.42 -22.15 -19.45
C ALA A 31 9.31 -21.79 -18.46
N LEU A 32 8.36 -22.71 -18.21
CA LEU A 32 7.30 -22.53 -17.22
C LEU A 32 7.85 -22.44 -15.79
N VAL A 33 8.84 -23.29 -15.44
CA VAL A 33 9.54 -23.24 -14.16
C VAL A 33 10.30 -21.93 -14.01
N LEU A 34 10.97 -21.45 -15.07
CA LEU A 34 11.66 -20.16 -15.04
C LEU A 34 10.69 -19.00 -14.83
N ILE A 35 9.54 -18.99 -15.52
CA ILE A 35 8.49 -17.97 -15.33
C ILE A 35 7.98 -18.00 -13.90
N LEU A 36 7.73 -19.19 -13.33
CA LEU A 36 7.27 -19.33 -11.95
C LEU A 36 8.30 -18.78 -10.96
N ILE A 37 9.59 -19.06 -11.14
CA ILE A 37 10.67 -18.53 -10.32
C ILE A 37 10.72 -17.00 -10.40
N LEU A 38 10.58 -16.43 -11.61
CA LEU A 38 10.54 -14.98 -11.79
C LEU A 38 9.34 -14.33 -11.10
N LEU A 39 8.16 -14.95 -11.16
CA LEU A 39 6.96 -14.46 -10.48
C LEU A 39 7.12 -14.50 -8.95
N ILE A 40 7.68 -15.58 -8.41
CA ILE A 40 7.99 -15.69 -6.97
C ILE A 40 9.02 -14.62 -6.57
N GLY A 41 10.08 -14.43 -7.36
CA GLY A 41 11.09 -13.41 -7.12
C GLY A 41 10.52 -11.99 -7.13
N ALA A 42 9.67 -11.67 -8.10
CA ALA A 42 9.03 -10.36 -8.22
C ALA A 42 8.07 -10.08 -7.05
N THR A 43 7.26 -11.08 -6.64
CA THR A 43 6.35 -10.95 -5.50
C THR A 43 7.10 -10.81 -4.18
N ALA A 44 8.14 -11.61 -3.95
CA ALA A 44 8.98 -11.49 -2.75
C ALA A 44 9.67 -10.12 -2.67
N LEU A 45 10.19 -9.61 -3.80
CA LEU A 45 10.79 -8.28 -3.85
C LEU A 45 9.76 -7.18 -3.56
N PHE A 46 8.55 -7.29 -4.10
CA PHE A 46 7.46 -6.37 -3.81
C PHE A 46 7.13 -6.31 -2.31
N PHE A 47 6.94 -7.46 -1.67
CA PHE A 47 6.67 -7.51 -0.22
C PHE A 47 7.82 -6.95 0.62
N TYR A 48 9.07 -7.23 0.22
CA TYR A 48 10.25 -6.69 0.91
C TYR A 48 10.30 -5.16 0.85
N ILE A 49 10.04 -4.56 -0.31
CA ILE A 49 10.02 -3.10 -0.47
C ILE A 49 8.90 -2.49 0.40
N ASN A 50 7.69 -3.06 0.35
CA ASN A 50 6.55 -2.55 1.11
C ASN A 50 6.78 -2.60 2.63
N GLU A 51 7.34 -3.71 3.13
CA GLU A 51 7.66 -3.81 4.56
C GLU A 51 8.75 -2.83 4.96
N LYS A 52 9.76 -2.62 4.10
CA LYS A 52 10.80 -1.63 4.36
C LYS A 52 10.22 -0.21 4.41
N GLU A 53 9.39 0.18 3.45
CA GLU A 53 8.74 1.49 3.43
C GLU A 53 7.87 1.71 4.68
N LYS A 54 7.09 0.70 5.08
CA LYS A 54 6.35 0.71 6.34
C LYS A 54 7.26 1.05 7.54
N GLN A 55 8.38 0.33 7.69
CA GLN A 55 9.30 0.54 8.81
C GLN A 55 9.94 1.94 8.76
N ASP A 56 10.31 2.44 7.58
CA ASP A 56 10.87 3.78 7.41
C ASP A 56 9.86 4.85 7.89
N TYR A 57 8.56 4.71 7.58
CA TYR A 57 7.53 5.66 8.03
C TYR A 57 7.26 5.61 9.53
N ILE A 58 7.25 4.40 10.12
CA ILE A 58 7.11 4.23 11.58
C ILE A 58 8.32 4.83 12.31
N GLU A 59 9.53 4.69 11.76
CA GLU A 59 10.72 5.31 12.33
C GLU A 59 10.67 6.85 12.26
N ILE A 60 10.22 7.41 11.13
CA ILE A 60 10.00 8.85 10.97
C ILE A 60 9.02 9.36 12.03
N PHE A 61 7.92 8.63 12.29
CA PHE A 61 6.96 8.95 13.34
C PHE A 61 7.65 9.05 14.70
N HIS A 62 8.31 7.99 15.16
CA HIS A 62 8.90 7.97 16.49
C HIS A 62 9.99 9.03 16.68
N ARG A 63 10.80 9.29 15.65
CA ARG A 63 11.85 10.33 15.70
C ARG A 63 11.28 11.76 15.79
N ASN A 64 10.06 11.98 15.27
CA ASN A 64 9.44 13.30 15.17
C ASN A 64 8.08 13.37 15.88
N LYS A 65 7.88 12.50 16.88
CA LYS A 65 6.59 12.27 17.53
C LYS A 65 5.92 13.56 17.99
N SER A 66 6.66 14.43 18.67
CA SER A 66 6.12 15.69 19.21
C SER A 66 5.52 16.58 18.13
N ILE A 67 6.12 16.61 16.94
CA ILE A 67 5.62 17.38 15.80
C ILE A 67 4.29 16.81 15.31
N PHE A 68 4.18 15.48 15.19
CA PHE A 68 2.94 14.82 14.79
C PHE A 68 1.82 15.02 15.82
N GLU A 69 2.15 14.95 17.11
CA GLU A 69 1.21 15.19 18.21
C GLU A 69 0.70 16.62 18.25
N GLU A 70 1.57 17.61 18.05
CA GLU A 70 1.19 19.02 17.99
C GLU A 70 0.25 19.28 16.81
N ILE A 71 0.64 18.86 15.59
CA ILE A 71 -0.21 19.00 14.41
C ILE A 71 -1.58 18.33 14.64
N SER A 72 -1.60 17.16 15.27
CA SER A 72 -2.86 16.45 15.53
C SER A 72 -3.73 17.16 16.55
N THR A 73 -3.13 17.70 17.61
CA THR A 73 -3.84 18.45 18.64
C THR A 73 -4.51 19.70 18.06
N GLU A 74 -3.85 20.40 17.15
CA GLU A 74 -4.36 21.61 16.52
C GLU A 74 -5.37 21.33 15.39
N LEU A 75 -5.17 20.25 14.61
CA LEU A 75 -6.05 19.94 13.48
C LEU A 75 -7.27 19.08 13.84
N MET A 76 -7.22 18.30 14.94
CA MET A 76 -8.33 17.42 15.33
C MET A 76 -9.63 18.16 15.71
N PRO A 77 -9.59 19.33 16.38
CA PRO A 77 -10.79 20.11 16.71
C PRO A 77 -11.46 20.78 15.50
N LEU A 78 -10.80 20.79 14.34
CA LEU A 78 -11.33 21.41 13.13
C LEU A 78 -12.49 20.61 12.54
N GLU A 79 -13.36 21.30 11.79
CA GLU A 79 -14.39 20.66 10.98
C GLU A 79 -13.79 19.59 10.04
N TYR A 80 -14.55 18.50 9.85
CA TYR A 80 -14.16 17.42 8.96
C TYR A 80 -14.06 17.91 7.51
N GLY A 81 -13.39 17.11 6.66
CA GLY A 81 -13.23 17.44 5.25
C GLY A 81 -12.11 18.45 5.00
N THR A 82 -11.13 18.53 5.90
CA THR A 82 -9.94 19.37 5.74
C THR A 82 -8.78 18.55 5.17
N THR A 83 -8.17 19.02 4.08
CA THR A 83 -6.94 18.46 3.51
C THR A 83 -5.87 19.53 3.44
N VAL A 84 -4.67 19.19 3.90
CA VAL A 84 -3.46 20.02 3.75
C VAL A 84 -2.48 19.27 2.84
N SER A 85 -2.07 19.88 1.74
CA SER A 85 -1.23 19.21 0.73
C SER A 85 -0.26 20.19 0.06
N LYS A 86 0.78 19.66 -0.60
CA LYS A 86 1.66 20.45 -1.46
C LYS A 86 1.16 20.43 -2.91
N GLU A 87 0.78 21.59 -3.42
CA GLU A 87 0.32 21.77 -4.81
C GLU A 87 1.14 22.88 -5.47
N ALA A 88 1.73 22.59 -6.63
CA ALA A 88 2.59 23.53 -7.36
C ALA A 88 3.67 24.23 -6.48
N GLY A 89 4.24 23.49 -5.52
CA GLY A 89 5.27 24.01 -4.61
C GLY A 89 4.76 24.83 -3.42
N LYS A 90 3.44 25.06 -3.33
CA LYS A 90 2.80 25.77 -2.22
C LYS A 90 2.05 24.78 -1.33
N ILE A 91 1.96 25.08 -0.04
CA ILE A 91 1.05 24.36 0.85
C ILE A 91 -0.34 24.95 0.67
N VAL A 92 -1.29 24.11 0.26
CA VAL A 92 -2.69 24.45 0.02
C VAL A 92 -3.54 23.74 1.05
N VAL A 93 -4.56 24.44 1.54
CA VAL A 93 -5.59 23.88 2.41
C VAL A 93 -6.89 23.82 1.61
N LYS A 94 -7.59 22.70 1.71
CA LYS A 94 -8.91 22.50 1.10
C LYS A 94 -9.86 22.10 2.20
N GLN A 95 -11.00 22.78 2.30
CA GLN A 95 -12.07 22.44 3.22
C GLN A 95 -13.35 22.17 2.43
N ASN A 96 -13.93 20.98 2.60
CA ASN A 96 -15.15 20.57 1.92
C ASN A 96 -15.09 20.78 0.38
N GLY A 97 -13.91 20.58 -0.21
CA GLY A 97 -13.67 20.76 -1.66
C GLY A 97 -13.42 22.21 -2.11
N ASN A 98 -13.63 23.20 -1.25
CA ASN A 98 -13.31 24.59 -1.54
C ASN A 98 -11.84 24.88 -1.21
N ILE A 99 -11.15 25.56 -2.13
CA ILE A 99 -9.79 26.06 -1.89
C ILE A 99 -9.92 27.31 -1.03
N THR A 100 -9.44 27.23 0.19
CA THR A 100 -9.17 28.39 1.04
C THR A 100 -7.65 28.42 1.26
N GLU A 101 -7.00 29.56 1.02
CA GLU A 101 -5.66 29.74 1.60
C GLU A 101 -5.75 29.54 3.12
N ILE A 102 -4.66 29.12 3.76
CA ILE A 102 -4.52 28.60 5.16
C ILE A 102 -5.29 29.35 6.29
N PHE A 103 -5.96 30.46 6.02
CA PHE A 103 -6.23 31.55 6.95
C PHE A 103 -7.70 31.77 7.36
N GLN A 104 -8.48 30.71 7.61
CA GLN A 104 -9.74 30.89 8.36
C GLN A 104 -9.73 30.26 9.76
N TYR A 105 -8.72 29.45 10.09
CA TYR A 105 -8.55 28.92 11.44
C TYR A 105 -7.33 29.53 12.13
N PRO A 106 -7.42 29.88 13.43
CA PRO A 106 -6.35 30.51 14.19
C PRO A 106 -5.29 29.48 14.61
N ILE A 107 -4.69 28.82 13.63
CA ILE A 107 -3.52 27.96 13.85
C ILE A 107 -2.30 28.87 14.01
N ASP A 108 -1.49 28.61 15.01
CA ASP A 108 -0.28 29.37 15.31
C ASP A 108 0.84 29.13 14.26
N GLU A 109 1.89 29.96 14.30
CA GLU A 109 2.99 29.87 13.32
C GLU A 109 3.93 28.67 13.53
N GLU A 110 4.02 28.14 14.76
CA GLU A 110 4.79 26.93 15.06
C GLU A 110 4.14 25.73 14.40
N THR A 111 2.83 25.55 14.58
CA THR A 111 2.05 24.48 13.95
C THR A 111 2.12 24.58 12.42
N LYS A 112 2.02 25.77 11.83
CA LYS A 112 2.21 25.95 10.37
C LYS A 112 3.60 25.54 9.92
N THR A 113 4.62 25.84 10.70
CA THR A 113 6.01 25.44 10.42
C THR A 113 6.16 23.93 10.49
N ASN A 114 5.54 23.30 11.49
CA ASN A 114 5.52 21.87 11.69
C ASN A 114 4.78 21.12 10.56
N ILE A 115 3.64 21.64 10.09
CA ILE A 115 2.95 21.14 8.89
C ILE A 115 3.85 21.22 7.65
N ARG A 116 4.54 22.35 7.44
CA ARG A 116 5.50 22.50 6.33
C ARG A 116 6.64 21.50 6.44
N ARG A 117 7.14 21.26 7.64
CA ARG A 117 8.21 20.28 7.91
C ARG A 117 7.76 18.86 7.61
N ALA A 118 6.56 18.48 8.08
CA ALA A 118 5.97 17.19 7.78
C ALA A 118 5.88 16.94 6.26
N ILE A 119 5.42 17.95 5.52
CA ILE A 119 5.19 17.81 4.07
C ILE A 119 6.49 17.86 3.25
N ASN A 120 7.41 18.76 3.59
CA ASN A 120 8.62 18.96 2.79
C ASN A 120 9.76 18.03 3.19
N ASP A 121 9.90 17.77 4.50
CA ASP A 121 11.11 17.16 5.04
C ASP A 121 10.86 15.70 5.43
N PHE A 122 9.65 15.38 5.91
CA PHE A 122 9.30 14.02 6.34
C PHE A 122 8.65 13.20 5.23
N GLY A 123 8.33 13.80 4.09
CA GLY A 123 7.71 13.10 2.96
C GLY A 123 6.21 12.87 3.08
N VAL A 124 5.52 13.54 4.01
CA VAL A 124 4.06 13.52 4.06
C VAL A 124 3.51 14.21 2.82
N LYS A 125 2.75 13.48 2.00
CA LYS A 125 2.12 14.04 0.81
C LYS A 125 0.92 14.91 1.17
N SER A 126 0.07 14.43 2.07
CA SER A 126 -1.13 15.14 2.51
C SER A 126 -1.53 14.78 3.93
N ILE A 127 -2.18 15.72 4.60
CA ILE A 127 -2.78 15.56 5.92
C ILE A 127 -4.29 15.69 5.74
N ASN A 128 -5.04 14.62 5.99
CA ASN A 128 -6.47 14.54 5.74
C ASN A 128 -7.24 14.38 7.07
N LYS A 129 -8.08 15.35 7.41
CA LYS A 129 -9.04 15.29 8.52
C LYS A 129 -10.38 14.78 8.01
N THR A 130 -10.77 13.62 8.50
CA THR A 130 -12.13 13.06 8.39
C THR A 130 -12.86 13.23 9.73
N ASP A 131 -14.11 12.80 9.86
CA ASP A 131 -14.92 12.99 11.08
C ASP A 131 -14.12 12.72 12.37
N GLU A 132 -13.53 11.54 12.49
CA GLU A 132 -12.92 11.08 13.74
C GLU A 132 -11.44 10.69 13.61
N CYS A 133 -10.82 10.98 12.46
CA CYS A 133 -9.42 10.63 12.20
C CYS A 133 -8.67 11.79 11.52
N LEU A 134 -7.42 11.97 11.91
CA LEU A 134 -6.43 12.72 11.15
C LEU A 134 -5.42 11.75 10.54
N LYS A 135 -5.19 11.84 9.23
CA LYS A 135 -4.34 10.91 8.47
C LYS A 135 -3.17 11.65 7.84
N PHE A 136 -1.95 11.22 8.11
CA PHE A 136 -0.72 11.69 7.45
C PHE A 136 -0.32 10.67 6.39
N ILE A 137 -0.50 11.04 5.12
CA ILE A 137 -0.41 10.14 3.97
C ILE A 137 0.93 10.30 3.28
N TYR A 138 1.66 9.20 3.01
CA TYR A 138 3.02 9.25 2.43
C TYR A 138 3.12 8.94 0.93
N SER A 139 2.44 7.90 0.42
CA SER A 139 2.53 7.50 -1.01
C SER A 139 1.28 7.92 -1.79
N SER A 140 1.28 7.86 -3.12
CA SER A 140 0.08 8.09 -3.94
C SER A 140 0.08 7.50 -5.34
N LYS A 141 0.89 6.47 -5.58
CA LYS A 141 1.05 5.91 -6.93
C LYS A 141 0.28 4.60 -7.15
N ARG A 142 -0.30 4.01 -6.09
CA ARG A 142 -1.39 3.00 -6.11
C ARG A 142 -1.70 2.50 -4.69
N ASP A 143 -0.69 2.47 -3.83
CA ASP A 143 -0.77 2.07 -2.43
C ASP A 143 -0.39 3.25 -1.52
N PHE A 144 -1.04 3.40 -0.37
CA PHE A 144 -0.74 4.49 0.55
C PHE A 144 -0.46 3.96 1.96
N HIS A 145 0.60 4.48 2.56
CA HIS A 145 0.90 4.31 3.97
C HIS A 145 0.43 5.55 4.71
N ALA A 146 -0.21 5.35 5.85
CA ALA A 146 -0.68 6.43 6.69
C ALA A 146 -0.33 6.24 8.15
N LEU A 147 0.07 7.34 8.79
CA LEU A 147 -0.02 7.47 10.24
C LEU A 147 -1.37 8.10 10.54
N VAL A 148 -2.16 7.43 11.37
CA VAL A 148 -3.52 7.82 11.69
C VAL A 148 -3.61 8.11 13.18
N TYR A 149 -4.05 9.32 13.50
CA TYR A 149 -4.46 9.71 14.84
C TYR A 149 -5.98 9.55 14.97
N THR A 150 -6.44 8.70 15.89
CA THR A 150 -7.86 8.57 16.22
C THR A 150 -8.06 8.11 17.67
N ALA A 151 -9.06 8.67 18.33
CA ALA A 151 -9.47 8.24 19.67
C ALA A 151 -10.38 7.00 19.61
N ASP A 152 -10.96 6.68 18.46
CA ASP A 152 -11.84 5.53 18.27
C ASP A 152 -11.26 4.56 17.24
N LYS A 153 -10.70 3.46 17.74
CA LYS A 153 -10.15 2.37 16.90
C LYS A 153 -11.19 1.79 15.94
N SER A 154 -12.48 1.86 16.25
CA SER A 154 -13.54 1.35 15.38
C SER A 154 -13.59 2.07 14.02
N LYS A 155 -12.98 3.25 13.92
CA LYS A 155 -12.89 4.03 12.67
C LYS A 155 -11.82 3.56 11.71
N LEU A 156 -10.99 2.61 12.15
CA LEU A 156 -9.94 2.02 11.32
C LEU A 156 -10.43 0.83 10.48
N THR A 157 -11.74 0.56 10.44
CA THR A 157 -12.33 -0.59 9.73
C THR A 157 -12.12 -0.57 8.22
N GLY A 158 -11.85 0.59 7.62
CA GLY A 158 -11.55 0.73 6.19
C GLY A 158 -10.07 0.58 5.83
N PHE A 159 -9.20 0.35 6.82
CA PHE A 159 -7.75 0.23 6.62
C PHE A 159 -7.30 -1.22 6.74
N THR A 160 -6.20 -1.56 6.08
CA THR A 160 -5.54 -2.85 6.21
C THR A 160 -4.20 -2.70 6.92
N ASP A 161 -3.62 -3.81 7.40
CA ASP A 161 -2.34 -3.85 8.11
C ASP A 161 -2.22 -2.80 9.24
N VAL A 162 -3.30 -2.65 10.02
CA VAL A 162 -3.38 -1.69 11.11
C VAL A 162 -2.47 -2.14 12.26
N GLU A 163 -1.48 -1.32 12.57
CA GLU A 163 -0.53 -1.53 13.66
C GLU A 163 -0.67 -0.38 14.67
N HIS A 164 -0.93 -0.72 15.93
CA HIS A 164 -0.94 0.27 17.00
C HIS A 164 0.50 0.68 17.31
N LEU A 165 0.75 1.99 17.32
CA LEU A 165 2.07 2.53 17.61
C LEU A 165 2.15 2.89 19.10
N GLU A 166 1.33 3.87 19.52
CA GLU A 166 1.22 4.31 20.90
C GLU A 166 0.05 5.28 21.08
N GLY A 167 -0.53 5.34 22.29
CA GLY A 167 -1.65 6.25 22.56
C GLY A 167 -2.77 6.07 21.52
N ASN A 168 -3.12 7.17 20.85
CA ASN A 168 -4.15 7.23 19.79
C ASN A 168 -3.56 7.10 18.37
N TRP A 169 -2.30 6.68 18.23
CA TRP A 169 -1.60 6.57 16.96
C TRP A 169 -1.55 5.16 16.42
N TYR A 170 -1.82 5.06 15.12
CA TYR A 170 -1.81 3.81 14.37
C TYR A 170 -1.08 4.01 13.06
N TYR A 171 -0.27 3.04 12.67
CA TYR A 171 0.10 2.86 11.28
C TYR A 171 -1.03 2.12 10.56
N CYS A 172 -1.32 2.52 9.33
CA CYS A 172 -2.32 1.90 8.49
C CYS A 172 -1.82 1.81 7.05
N TYR A 173 -2.17 0.72 6.37
CA TYR A 173 -2.09 0.62 4.92
C TYR A 173 -3.46 0.93 4.31
N ILE A 174 -3.46 1.71 3.23
CA ILE A 174 -4.65 2.12 2.50
C ILE A 174 -4.53 1.57 1.08
N LEU A 175 -5.41 0.61 0.77
CA LEU A 175 -5.63 0.10 -0.58
C LEU A 175 -6.63 1.04 -1.27
N TYR A 176 -6.16 1.81 -2.26
CA TYR A 176 -6.98 2.66 -3.14
C TYR A 176 -7.87 3.69 -2.41
N GLU A 177 -7.45 4.96 -2.43
CA GLU A 177 -8.30 6.12 -2.06
C GLU A 177 -9.09 6.64 -3.27
#